data_AF-T0I4T7-F1
#
_entry.id   AF-T0I4T7-F1
#
_cell.length_a   1.000
_cell.length_b   1.000
_cell.length_c   1.000
_cell.angle_alpha   90.00
_cell.angle_beta   90.00
_cell.angle_gamma   90.00
#
_symmetry.space_group_name_H-M   'P 1'
#
loop_
_entity.id
_entity.type
_entity.pdbx_description
1 polymer ?
#
loop_
_entity_poly.entity_id
_entity_poly.type
_entity_poly.pdbx_seq_one_letter_code
_entity_poly.pdbx_strand_id
1 'polypeptide(L)'
;MPQAFVDLVGDHFLEAARYLREIQDEHPDDFASVAKKLRIGPRKAYNLARIDRCFHDLGIRPDRLRKVGWTKLALLSSYVDADNIEELLTLAENHTAHELKMLLRGSGFDPEGKTVVLYLDKGQYELLEQALLAAGAVPHSRGLLYKEEALMELISGGERHDAVNASA
;
A
#
# COMPACT_ATOMS: atom_id res chain seq x y z
N MET A 1 -12.29 -29.96 -3.17
CA MET A 1 -11.07 -29.22 -2.78
C MET A 1 -11.07 -29.13 -1.26
N PRO A 2 -10.03 -29.60 -0.54
CA PRO A 2 -10.03 -29.55 0.92
C PRO A 2 -10.13 -28.11 1.42
N GLN A 3 -11.01 -27.90 2.41
CA GLN A 3 -11.33 -26.60 3.03
C GLN A 3 -10.10 -25.89 3.63
N ALA A 4 -8.99 -26.61 3.85
CA ALA A 4 -7.75 -26.09 4.41
C ALA A 4 -7.08 -24.97 3.60
N PHE A 5 -7.30 -24.88 2.28
CA PHE A 5 -6.55 -23.93 1.43
C PHE A 5 -7.00 -22.46 1.52
N VAL A 6 -8.18 -22.19 2.08
CA VAL A 6 -8.80 -20.85 2.07
C VAL A 6 -8.22 -19.94 3.17
N ASP A 7 -7.79 -20.51 4.30
CA ASP A 7 -7.04 -19.81 5.36
C ASP A 7 -5.51 -19.84 5.14
N LEU A 8 -5.07 -20.56 4.09
CA LEU A 8 -3.67 -20.93 3.83
C LEU A 8 -2.83 -19.83 3.16
N VAL A 9 -3.44 -18.84 2.51
CA VAL A 9 -2.71 -17.77 1.79
C VAL A 9 -2.11 -16.72 2.74
N GLY A 10 -2.38 -16.80 4.05
CA GLY A 10 -1.69 -16.01 5.07
C GLY A 10 -0.24 -16.49 5.23
N ASP A 11 -0.06 -17.65 5.85
CA ASP A 11 1.26 -18.18 6.21
C ASP A 11 1.96 -18.95 5.08
N HIS A 12 1.22 -19.43 4.07
CA HIS A 12 1.74 -20.20 2.94
C HIS A 12 1.69 -19.43 1.60
N PHE A 13 1.80 -18.10 1.65
CA PHE A 13 1.77 -17.31 0.42
C PHE A 13 2.97 -17.55 -0.49
N LEU A 14 4.10 -18.02 0.04
CA LEU A 14 5.31 -18.30 -0.74
C LEU A 14 5.13 -19.53 -1.63
N GLU A 15 4.42 -20.55 -1.13
CA GLU A 15 4.07 -21.75 -1.87
C GLU A 15 3.10 -21.40 -3.01
N ALA A 16 2.12 -20.54 -2.72
CA ALA A 16 1.21 -20.00 -3.75
C ALA A 16 1.96 -19.12 -4.77
N ALA A 17 2.92 -18.32 -4.32
CA ALA A 17 3.76 -17.47 -5.16
C ALA A 17 4.60 -18.30 -6.14
N ARG A 18 5.26 -19.34 -5.64
CA ARG A 18 6.03 -20.28 -6.47
C ARG A 18 5.17 -20.98 -7.50
N TYR A 19 4.05 -21.55 -7.08
CA TYR A 19 3.14 -22.23 -8.00
C TYR A 19 2.59 -21.28 -9.07
N LEU A 20 2.22 -20.05 -8.70
CA LEU A 20 1.77 -19.05 -9.66
C LEU A 20 2.88 -18.63 -10.63
N ARG A 21 4.13 -18.49 -10.17
CA ARG A 21 5.30 -18.21 -11.02
C ARG A 21 5.51 -19.34 -12.03
N GLU A 22 5.51 -20.60 -11.59
CA GLU A 22 5.65 -21.78 -12.45
C GLU A 22 4.57 -21.81 -13.55
N ILE A 23 3.31 -21.60 -13.18
CA ILE A 23 2.21 -21.51 -14.16
C ILE A 23 2.40 -20.33 -15.11
N GLN A 24 2.88 -19.18 -14.61
CA GLN A 24 3.13 -18.02 -15.46
C GLN A 24 4.23 -18.28 -16.50
N ASP A 25 5.27 -19.02 -16.13
CA ASP A 25 6.41 -19.34 -16.99
C ASP A 25 6.11 -20.48 -17.98
N GLU A 26 5.41 -21.54 -17.53
CA GLU A 26 5.19 -22.76 -18.32
C GLU A 26 3.85 -22.77 -19.06
N HIS A 27 2.82 -22.16 -18.48
CA HIS A 27 1.43 -22.20 -18.96
C HIS A 27 0.74 -20.82 -18.85
N PRO A 28 1.26 -19.77 -19.51
CA PRO A 28 0.80 -18.39 -19.34
C PRO A 28 -0.69 -18.20 -19.64
N ASP A 29 -1.23 -18.91 -20.64
CA ASP A 29 -2.65 -18.86 -21.00
C ASP A 29 -3.58 -19.38 -19.89
N ASP A 30 -3.08 -20.29 -19.06
CA ASP A 30 -3.84 -20.88 -17.96
C ASP A 30 -3.78 -20.04 -16.68
N PHE A 31 -2.85 -19.09 -16.57
CA PHE A 31 -2.56 -18.34 -15.36
C PHE A 31 -3.80 -17.71 -14.73
N ALA A 32 -4.61 -17.01 -15.54
CA ALA A 32 -5.83 -16.36 -15.06
C ALA A 32 -6.87 -17.36 -14.55
N SER A 33 -6.99 -18.52 -15.22
CA SER A 33 -7.92 -19.58 -14.83
C SER A 33 -7.48 -20.26 -13.52
N VAL A 34 -6.17 -20.47 -13.35
CA VAL A 34 -5.56 -21.05 -12.16
C VAL A 34 -5.71 -20.10 -10.97
N ALA A 35 -5.38 -18.82 -11.14
CA ALA A 35 -5.58 -17.81 -10.10
C ALA A 35 -7.05 -17.77 -9.62
N LYS A 36 -8.01 -17.85 -10.56
CA LYS A 36 -9.44 -17.93 -10.25
C LYS A 36 -9.80 -19.20 -9.47
N LYS A 37 -9.29 -20.36 -9.85
CA LYS A 37 -9.48 -21.63 -9.13
C LYS A 37 -8.92 -21.57 -7.70
N LEU A 38 -7.81 -20.87 -7.51
CA LEU A 38 -7.21 -20.60 -6.20
C LEU A 38 -7.94 -19.51 -5.40
N ARG A 39 -8.98 -18.88 -5.97
CA ARG A 39 -9.71 -17.74 -5.38
C ARG A 39 -8.80 -16.54 -5.08
N ILE A 40 -7.74 -16.37 -5.86
CA ILE A 40 -6.82 -15.24 -5.76
C ILE A 40 -7.21 -14.21 -6.82
N GLY A 41 -7.48 -12.98 -6.39
CA GLY A 41 -7.78 -11.89 -7.31
C GLY A 41 -6.59 -11.61 -8.26
N PRO A 42 -6.84 -11.20 -9.52
CA PRO A 42 -5.79 -11.09 -10.54
C PRO A 42 -4.57 -10.29 -10.08
N ARG A 43 -4.78 -9.10 -9.49
CA ARG A 43 -3.70 -8.26 -8.96
C ARG A 43 -2.83 -8.98 -7.94
N LYS A 44 -3.43 -9.73 -7.03
CA LYS A 44 -2.70 -10.48 -6.01
C LYS A 44 -1.91 -11.62 -6.64
N ALA A 45 -2.48 -12.32 -7.63
CA ALA A 45 -1.81 -13.42 -8.32
C ALA A 45 -0.52 -12.96 -9.01
N TYR A 46 -0.58 -11.87 -9.79
CA TYR A 46 0.61 -11.29 -10.44
C TYR A 46 1.65 -10.82 -9.42
N ASN A 47 1.22 -10.18 -8.32
CA ASN A 47 2.15 -9.78 -7.26
C ASN A 47 2.84 -10.98 -6.61
N LEU A 48 2.12 -12.07 -6.35
CA LEU A 48 2.70 -13.28 -5.77
C LEU A 48 3.73 -13.91 -6.70
N ALA A 49 3.41 -14.10 -7.98
CA ALA A 49 4.36 -14.63 -8.96
C ALA A 49 5.62 -13.75 -9.06
N ARG A 50 5.46 -12.42 -9.01
CA ARG A 50 6.58 -11.47 -8.97
C ARG A 50 7.41 -11.59 -7.70
N ILE A 51 6.79 -11.74 -6.53
CA ILE A 51 7.50 -11.92 -5.26
C ILE A 51 8.42 -13.14 -5.37
N ASP A 52 7.91 -14.29 -5.80
CA ASP A 52 8.76 -15.47 -5.91
C ASP A 52 9.94 -15.22 -6.86
N ARG A 53 9.67 -14.70 -8.07
CA ARG A 53 10.72 -14.38 -9.05
C ARG A 53 11.82 -13.48 -8.45
N CYS A 54 11.45 -12.40 -7.78
CA CYS A 54 12.44 -11.47 -7.22
C CYS A 54 13.24 -12.08 -6.06
N PHE A 55 12.57 -12.68 -5.08
CA PHE A 55 13.23 -13.05 -3.82
C PHE A 55 13.85 -14.45 -3.85
N HIS A 56 13.36 -15.35 -4.71
CA HIS A 56 13.97 -16.66 -4.91
C HIS A 56 15.35 -16.53 -5.58
N ASP A 57 15.43 -15.73 -6.65
CA ASP A 57 16.67 -15.52 -7.40
C ASP A 57 17.76 -14.83 -6.54
N LEU A 58 17.34 -14.02 -5.57
CA LEU A 58 18.22 -13.36 -4.59
C LEU A 58 18.61 -14.25 -3.39
N GLY A 59 18.14 -15.51 -3.34
CA GLY A 59 18.55 -16.48 -2.31
C GLY A 59 18.05 -16.15 -0.90
N ILE A 60 17.00 -15.34 -0.75
CA ILE A 60 16.51 -14.92 0.56
C ILE A 60 15.78 -16.06 1.26
N ARG A 61 16.09 -16.27 2.54
CA ARG A 61 15.48 -17.35 3.33
C ARG A 61 13.95 -17.17 3.41
N PRO A 62 13.17 -18.23 3.13
CA PRO A 62 11.70 -18.17 3.18
C PRO A 62 11.14 -17.64 4.50
N ASP A 63 11.73 -17.99 5.64
CA ASP A 63 11.23 -17.58 6.96
C ASP A 63 11.28 -16.06 7.17
N ARG A 64 12.26 -15.37 6.57
CA ARG A 64 12.34 -13.91 6.63
C ARG A 64 11.23 -13.28 5.79
N LEU A 65 11.02 -13.80 4.58
CA LEU A 65 9.95 -13.37 3.69
C LEU A 65 8.57 -13.56 4.34
N ARG A 66 8.35 -14.68 5.05
CA ARG A 66 7.11 -14.93 5.80
C ARG A 66 6.86 -13.87 6.87
N LYS A 67 7.88 -13.49 7.65
CA LYS A 67 7.78 -12.44 8.67
C LYS A 67 7.45 -11.06 8.09
N VAL A 68 8.02 -10.73 6.93
CA VAL A 68 7.73 -9.47 6.22
C VAL A 68 6.31 -9.47 5.65
N GLY A 69 5.86 -10.61 5.13
CA GLY A 69 4.51 -10.79 4.58
C GLY A 69 4.34 -10.22 3.17
N TRP A 70 3.43 -10.84 2.42
CA TRP A 70 3.27 -10.60 0.98
C TRP A 70 2.98 -9.13 0.61
N THR A 71 2.25 -8.38 1.45
CA THR A 71 1.90 -6.98 1.16
C THR A 71 3.15 -6.10 1.08
N LYS A 72 4.08 -6.24 2.04
CA LYS A 72 5.34 -5.48 2.06
C LYS A 72 6.28 -5.95 0.96
N LEU A 73 6.40 -7.25 0.76
CA LEU A 73 7.21 -7.82 -0.34
C LEU A 73 6.72 -7.37 -1.72
N ALA A 74 5.41 -7.27 -1.93
CA ALA A 74 4.85 -6.76 -3.19
C ALA A 74 5.27 -5.30 -3.45
N LEU A 75 5.34 -4.46 -2.42
CA LEU A 75 5.84 -3.09 -2.53
C LEU A 75 7.33 -3.09 -2.90
N LEU A 76 8.14 -3.88 -2.20
CA LEU A 76 9.58 -3.97 -2.43
C LEU A 76 9.95 -4.55 -3.81
N SER A 77 9.16 -5.47 -4.34
CA SER A 77 9.42 -6.16 -5.62
C SER A 77 9.61 -5.23 -6.83
N SER A 78 9.27 -3.95 -6.70
CA SER A 78 9.47 -2.91 -7.72
C SER A 78 10.76 -2.12 -7.62
N TYR A 79 11.50 -2.27 -6.53
CA TYR A 79 12.70 -1.50 -6.23
C TYR A 79 13.91 -2.39 -5.95
N VAL A 80 13.66 -3.68 -5.70
CA VAL A 80 14.67 -4.59 -5.17
C VAL A 80 15.63 -5.10 -6.23
N ASP A 81 16.92 -5.13 -5.88
CA ASP A 81 18.01 -5.74 -6.62
C ASP A 81 19.01 -6.40 -5.66
N ALA A 82 20.09 -6.96 -6.19
CA ALA A 82 21.10 -7.66 -5.38
C ALA A 82 21.88 -6.72 -4.43
N ASP A 83 21.95 -5.43 -4.73
CA ASP A 83 22.73 -4.46 -3.96
C ASP A 83 21.93 -3.89 -2.78
N ASN A 84 20.61 -3.76 -2.92
CA ASN A 84 19.74 -3.08 -1.95
C ASN A 84 18.80 -3.99 -1.14
N ILE A 85 18.75 -5.29 -1.47
CA ILE A 85 17.80 -6.26 -0.89
C ILE A 85 17.83 -6.31 0.64
N GLU A 86 19.01 -6.30 1.25
CA GLU A 86 19.18 -6.42 2.70
C GLU A 86 18.64 -5.18 3.44
N GLU A 87 18.91 -3.99 2.90
CA GLU A 87 18.41 -2.73 3.44
C GLU A 87 16.88 -2.65 3.31
N LEU A 88 16.34 -2.96 2.13
CA LEU A 88 14.90 -2.93 1.88
C LEU A 88 14.12 -3.92 2.75
N LEU A 89 14.65 -5.12 2.97
CA LEU A 89 14.04 -6.09 3.88
C LEU A 89 14.11 -5.62 5.33
N THR A 90 15.22 -5.01 5.75
CA THR A 90 15.36 -4.42 7.09
C THR A 90 14.36 -3.28 7.31
N LEU A 91 14.17 -2.41 6.31
CA LEU A 91 13.13 -1.38 6.35
C LEU A 91 11.74 -2.00 6.46
N ALA A 92 11.45 -3.03 5.65
CA ALA A 92 10.17 -3.69 5.70
C ALA A 92 9.93 -4.44 7.02
N GLU A 93 10.95 -4.90 7.74
CA GLU A 93 10.80 -5.51 9.06
C GLU A 93 10.40 -4.48 10.13
N ASN A 94 10.90 -3.24 10.02
CA ASN A 94 10.70 -2.19 11.03
C ASN A 94 9.52 -1.26 10.75
N HIS A 95 8.90 -1.37 9.57
CA HIS A 95 7.82 -0.47 9.14
C HIS A 95 6.54 -1.22 8.78
N THR A 96 5.40 -0.54 8.92
CA THR A 96 4.13 -1.02 8.36
C THR A 96 4.14 -0.87 6.83
N ALA A 97 3.24 -1.58 6.13
CA ALA A 97 3.16 -1.49 4.67
C ALA A 97 2.83 -0.08 4.17
N HIS A 98 2.09 0.71 4.97
CA HIS A 98 1.77 2.10 4.63
C HIS A 98 3.01 3.00 4.70
N GLU A 99 3.76 2.89 5.80
CA GLU A 99 4.99 3.65 6.05
C GLU A 99 6.05 3.32 5.01
N LEU A 100 6.25 2.03 4.74
CA LEU A 100 7.17 1.55 3.71
C LEU A 100 6.82 2.14 2.33
N LYS A 101 5.54 2.23 2.00
CA LYS A 101 5.08 2.84 0.74
C LYS A 101 5.40 4.33 0.67
N MET A 102 5.39 5.06 1.79
CA MET A 102 5.76 6.48 1.82
C MET A 102 7.27 6.67 1.70
N LEU A 103 8.05 5.87 2.44
CA LEU A 103 9.52 5.88 2.35
C LEU A 103 10.01 5.62 0.92
N LEU A 104 9.47 4.59 0.26
CA LEU A 104 9.83 4.25 -1.13
C LEU A 104 9.45 5.33 -2.16
N ARG A 105 8.51 6.22 -1.83
CA ARG A 105 8.10 7.34 -2.70
C ARG A 105 8.94 8.59 -2.49
N GLY A 106 9.88 8.58 -1.54
CA GLY A 106 10.68 9.74 -1.18
C GLY A 106 9.90 10.85 -0.47
N SER A 107 8.66 10.59 -0.03
CA SER A 107 7.75 11.62 0.49
C SER A 107 8.05 12.08 1.92
N GLY A 108 9.07 11.51 2.57
CA GLY A 108 9.21 11.62 4.03
C GLY A 108 8.10 10.86 4.76
N PHE A 109 8.44 10.23 5.87
CA PHE A 109 7.47 9.58 6.75
C PHE A 109 7.55 10.24 8.11
N ASP A 110 6.43 10.80 8.59
CA ASP A 110 6.30 11.28 9.96
C ASP A 110 5.70 10.16 10.84
N PRO A 111 6.49 9.53 11.74
CA PRO A 111 6.02 8.45 12.60
C PRO A 111 4.95 8.89 13.61
N GLU A 112 4.82 10.19 13.89
CA GLU A 112 3.79 10.72 14.78
C GLU A 112 2.51 11.11 14.04
N GLY A 113 2.58 11.21 12.70
CA GLY A 113 1.47 11.54 11.82
C GLY A 113 0.25 10.64 12.06
N LYS A 114 -0.94 11.26 12.13
CA LYS A 114 -2.22 10.56 12.31
C LYS A 114 -3.04 10.62 11.03
N THR A 115 -3.62 9.49 10.64
CA THR A 115 -4.61 9.44 9.55
C THR A 115 -6.01 9.70 10.11
N VAL A 116 -6.75 10.60 9.48
CA VAL A 116 -8.15 10.87 9.79
C VAL A 116 -9.04 10.29 8.68
N VAL A 117 -10.06 9.54 9.05
CA VAL A 117 -11.09 9.04 8.13
C VAL A 117 -12.40 9.78 8.43
N LEU A 118 -13.01 10.36 7.41
CA LEU A 118 -14.27 11.09 7.52
C LEU A 118 -15.35 10.39 6.71
N TYR A 119 -16.54 10.24 7.29
CA TYR A 119 -17.73 9.77 6.58
C TYR A 119 -18.59 10.97 6.22
N LEU A 120 -18.55 11.36 4.95
CA LEU A 120 -19.27 12.51 4.42
C LEU A 120 -20.38 12.03 3.49
N ASP A 121 -21.53 12.68 3.54
CA ASP A 121 -22.53 12.53 2.49
C ASP A 121 -22.05 13.18 1.17
N LYS A 122 -22.82 12.99 0.09
CA LYS A 122 -22.44 13.49 -1.23
C LYS A 122 -22.25 15.02 -1.26
N GLY A 123 -23.15 15.78 -0.63
CA GLY A 123 -23.09 17.23 -0.62
C GLY A 123 -21.94 17.75 0.24
N GLN A 124 -21.69 17.11 1.38
CA GLN A 124 -20.53 17.40 2.24
C GLN A 124 -19.20 17.12 1.52
N TYR A 125 -19.13 16.02 0.77
CA TYR A 125 -17.94 15.68 -0.01
C TYR A 125 -17.69 16.67 -1.15
N GLU A 126 -18.74 17.07 -1.88
CA GLU A 126 -18.64 18.09 -2.94
C GLU A 126 -18.17 19.44 -2.37
N LEU A 127 -18.67 19.84 -1.21
CA LEU A 127 -18.24 21.06 -0.53
C LEU A 127 -16.76 20.98 -0.11
N LEU A 128 -16.33 19.86 0.47
CA LEU A 128 -14.93 19.64 0.84
C LEU A 128 -14.03 19.68 -0.40
N GLU A 129 -14.41 19.02 -1.48
CA GLU A 129 -13.66 19.00 -2.74
C GLU A 129 -13.47 20.42 -3.31
N GLN A 130 -14.53 21.22 -3.34
CA GLN A 130 -14.46 22.62 -3.78
C GLN A 130 -13.56 23.47 -2.89
N ALA A 131 -13.65 23.32 -1.57
CA ALA A 131 -12.81 24.05 -0.62
C ALA A 131 -11.33 23.70 -0.80
N LEU A 132 -11.00 22.42 -0.95
CA LEU A 132 -9.62 21.96 -1.19
C LEU A 132 -9.07 22.49 -2.51
N LEU A 133 -9.87 22.47 -3.58
CA LEU A 133 -9.48 23.04 -4.88
C LEU A 133 -9.19 24.54 -4.78
N ALA A 134 -10.04 25.29 -4.06
CA ALA A 134 -9.83 26.71 -3.82
C ALA A 134 -8.55 26.99 -3.00
N ALA A 135 -8.17 26.06 -2.12
CA ALA A 135 -6.96 26.12 -1.30
C ALA A 135 -5.71 25.49 -1.95
N GLY A 136 -5.74 25.19 -3.26
CA GLY A 136 -4.57 24.78 -4.02
C GLY A 136 -4.41 23.28 -4.25
N ALA A 137 -5.38 22.46 -3.86
CA ALA A 137 -5.44 21.08 -4.32
C ALA A 137 -5.66 21.01 -5.85
N VAL A 138 -5.17 19.95 -6.50
CA VAL A 138 -5.21 19.83 -7.96
C VAL A 138 -5.94 18.54 -8.38
N PRO A 139 -6.88 18.59 -9.36
CA PRO A 139 -7.49 17.38 -9.88
C PRO A 139 -6.48 16.39 -10.44
N HIS A 140 -6.59 15.12 -10.04
CA HIS A 140 -5.75 14.04 -10.55
C HIS A 140 -6.48 12.70 -10.57
N SER A 141 -6.65 12.14 -11.77
CA SER A 141 -7.40 10.89 -12.02
C SER A 141 -8.83 10.95 -11.44
N ARG A 142 -9.09 10.24 -10.33
CA ARG A 142 -10.40 10.19 -9.66
C ARG A 142 -10.40 10.89 -8.29
N GLY A 143 -9.45 11.78 -8.03
CA GLY A 143 -9.34 12.51 -6.77
C GLY A 143 -8.50 13.77 -6.92
N LEU A 144 -7.92 14.24 -5.81
CA LEU A 144 -7.09 15.44 -5.75
C LEU A 144 -5.67 15.13 -5.25
N LEU A 145 -4.69 15.87 -5.75
CA LEU A 145 -3.33 16.00 -5.19
C LEU A 145 -3.27 17.19 -4.23
N TYR A 146 -2.29 17.17 -3.33
CA TYR A 146 -2.01 18.22 -2.34
C TYR A 146 -3.18 18.50 -1.37
N LYS A 147 -3.96 17.47 -1.03
CA LYS A 147 -5.16 17.60 -0.20
C LYS A 147 -4.81 17.94 1.24
N GLU A 148 -3.78 17.29 1.77
CA GLU A 148 -3.32 17.47 3.12
C GLU A 148 -2.81 18.91 3.31
N GLU A 149 -2.00 19.42 2.38
CA GLU A 149 -1.52 20.80 2.38
C GLU A 149 -2.68 21.80 2.25
N ALA A 150 -3.58 21.60 1.29
CA ALA A 150 -4.75 22.46 1.10
C ALA A 150 -5.70 22.44 2.32
N LEU A 151 -5.87 21.29 2.97
CA LEU A 151 -6.65 21.17 4.21
C LEU A 151 -6.01 21.94 5.35
N MET A 152 -4.69 21.85 5.52
CA MET A 152 -3.97 22.58 6.56
C MET A 152 -3.99 24.09 6.31
N GLU A 153 -3.98 24.54 5.05
CA GLU A 153 -4.18 25.95 4.70
C GLU A 153 -5.58 26.43 5.09
N LEU A 154 -6.64 25.64 4.82
CA LEU A 154 -8.00 25.97 5.25
C LEU A 154 -8.14 26.05 6.77
N ILE A 155 -7.50 25.14 7.50
CA ILE A 155 -7.53 25.11 8.97
C ILE A 155 -6.74 26.30 9.54
N SER A 156 -5.54 26.54 9.03
CA SER A 156 -4.63 27.59 9.53
C SER A 156 -5.11 28.99 9.12
N GLY A 157 -5.72 29.12 7.94
CA GLY A 157 -6.34 30.36 7.46
C GLY A 157 -7.65 30.72 8.18
N GLY A 158 -8.21 29.80 8.97
CA GLY A 158 -9.40 30.01 9.80
C GLY A 158 -9.13 30.75 11.12
N GLU A 159 -7.87 30.96 11.52
CA GLU A 159 -7.53 31.72 12.73
C GLU A 159 -7.41 33.22 12.45
N ARG A 160 -8.55 33.92 12.41
CA ARG A 160 -8.62 35.34 12.83
C ARG A 160 -9.82 35.57 13.75
N HIS A 161 -9.49 35.77 15.03
CA HIS A 161 -10.22 36.47 16.08
C HIS A 161 -11.69 36.09 16.32
N ASP A 162 -11.94 35.39 17.43
CA ASP A 162 -12.88 35.86 18.47
C ASP A 162 -12.70 35.04 19.76
N ALA A 163 -11.78 35.50 20.62
CA ALA A 163 -11.87 35.36 22.08
C ALA A 163 -10.75 36.16 22.78
N VAL A 164 -10.74 37.48 22.59
CA VAL A 164 -10.26 38.39 23.64
C VAL A 164 -11.48 39.15 24.15
N ASN A 165 -11.92 38.74 25.34
CA ASN A 165 -12.74 39.44 26.35
C ASN A 165 -13.98 38.66 26.81
N ALA A 166 -13.86 37.99 27.96
CA ALA A 166 -14.54 38.42 29.19
C ALA A 166 -14.30 37.39 30.30
N SER A 167 -13.43 37.71 31.25
CA SER A 167 -13.57 37.23 32.62
C SER A 167 -13.17 38.37 33.54
N ALA A 168 -14.10 38.66 34.44
CA ALA A 168 -14.10 39.72 35.43
C ALA A 168 -12.99 39.55 36.48
#